data_AF-A0A453GDK5-F1
#
_entry.id   AF-A0A453GDK5-F1
#
_cell.length_a   1.000
_cell.length_b   1.000
_cell.length_c   1.000
_cell.angle_alpha   90.00
_cell.angle_beta   90.00
_cell.angle_gamma   90.00
#
_symmetry.space_group_name_H-M   'P 1'
#
loop_
_entity.id
_entity.type
_entity.pdbx_description
1 polymer ?
#
loop_
_entity_poly.entity_id
_entity_poly.type
_entity_poly.pdbx_seq_one_letter_code
_entity_poly.pdbx_strand_id
1 'polypeptide(L)'
;MAFFLAHFPSRLPPNSVGENLALFNDSNRFNAAGDDRIVAVEFDAYPNSWDHSDNHIGIDVNNINSSAYTNVTKRLVSDDAVMTAEISYDNRTGVLIARLRIDDDEPYMMNTSVDMKADLPHEVAIGFAASTGLCSELHQVMSWSFSSTLDDATVATSSTSPPRRLVRVLVPSVVVAFLVLLCAIVVVLVRRRRIWEKLDDSDDEKREQAEFERGIGPRRYRYRELAAATKDFAEEGKLGRGGFGNVYRGSLSDQDRPVAIKMLSAESSAQGRKEFESEVKIISRLRHRNLVHLLGWSDSRKGLLLVYELVPEGSLDRYIYNTDRLLTWSER
;
A
#
# COMPACT_ATOMS: atom_id res chain seq x y z
N MET A 1 -3.67 11.06 -2.39
CA MET A 1 -5.15 11.10 -2.26
C MET A 1 -5.63 12.50 -2.63
N ALA A 2 -6.86 12.71 -3.08
CA ALA A 2 -7.41 14.04 -3.29
C ALA A 2 -8.89 14.15 -2.88
N PHE A 3 -9.29 15.33 -2.37
CA PHE A 3 -10.70 15.76 -2.35
C PHE A 3 -11.00 16.49 -3.66
N PHE A 4 -12.13 16.21 -4.31
CA PHE A 4 -12.41 16.78 -5.63
C PHE A 4 -13.85 17.27 -5.82
N LEU A 5 -14.00 18.17 -6.80
CA LEU A 5 -15.24 18.56 -7.46
C LEU A 5 -15.09 18.26 -8.96
N ALA A 6 -15.99 17.44 -9.52
CA ALA A 6 -15.94 17.04 -10.94
C ALA A 6 -17.35 16.94 -11.54
N HIS A 7 -17.44 16.75 -12.87
CA HIS A 7 -18.71 16.58 -13.56
C HIS A 7 -19.63 15.51 -12.93
N PHE A 8 -20.95 15.75 -12.90
CA PHE A 8 -21.96 14.78 -12.46
C PHE A 8 -22.69 14.11 -13.65
N PRO A 9 -22.80 12.77 -13.70
CA PRO A 9 -22.23 11.81 -12.77
C PRO A 9 -20.72 11.67 -12.98
N SER A 10 -19.97 11.58 -11.87
CA SER A 10 -18.52 11.37 -11.91
C SER A 10 -18.19 9.96 -12.38
N ARG A 11 -17.09 9.83 -13.10
CA ARG A 11 -16.59 8.59 -13.69
C ARG A 11 -15.10 8.48 -13.42
N LEU A 12 -14.62 7.26 -13.20
CA LEU A 12 -13.19 6.98 -13.12
C LEU A 12 -12.58 7.12 -14.54
N PRO A 13 -11.62 8.02 -14.76
CA PRO A 13 -10.96 8.12 -16.06
C PRO A 13 -10.20 6.82 -16.39
N PRO A 14 -10.11 6.42 -17.67
CA PRO A 14 -9.28 5.29 -18.04
C PRO A 14 -7.79 5.59 -17.77
N ASN A 15 -6.98 4.59 -17.39
CA ASN A 15 -5.55 4.78 -17.11
C ASN A 15 -5.25 5.85 -16.04
N SER A 16 -6.12 6.00 -15.06
CA SER A 16 -6.00 6.98 -13.96
C SER A 16 -5.24 6.45 -12.74
N VAL A 17 -4.36 5.47 -12.93
CA VAL A 17 -3.65 4.77 -11.85
C VAL A 17 -2.42 5.57 -11.43
N GLY A 18 -1.90 5.31 -10.22
CA GLY A 18 -0.65 5.91 -9.76
C GLY A 18 -0.73 7.42 -9.62
N GLU A 19 0.14 8.10 -10.36
CA GLU A 19 0.35 9.55 -10.32
C GLU A 19 -0.84 10.39 -10.82
N ASN A 20 -1.83 9.76 -11.45
CA ASN A 20 -3.02 10.47 -11.93
C ASN A 20 -4.13 10.60 -10.85
N LEU A 21 -3.87 10.13 -9.63
CA LEU A 21 -4.75 10.24 -8.44
C LEU A 21 -6.19 9.72 -8.60
N ALA A 22 -6.44 8.85 -9.58
CA ALA A 22 -7.79 8.46 -10.01
C ALA A 22 -8.68 9.64 -10.49
N LEU A 23 -8.05 10.77 -10.85
CA LEU A 23 -8.70 12.01 -11.25
C LEU A 23 -8.44 12.40 -12.70
N PHE A 24 -7.26 12.05 -13.20
CA PHE A 24 -6.84 12.34 -14.57
C PHE A 24 -6.54 11.06 -15.33
N ASN A 25 -6.28 11.18 -16.63
CA ASN A 25 -5.69 10.10 -17.42
C ASN A 25 -4.42 10.57 -18.13
N ASP A 26 -3.65 9.61 -18.64
CA ASP A 26 -2.36 9.89 -19.26
C ASP A 26 -2.39 10.92 -20.39
N SER A 27 -3.54 11.04 -21.08
CA SER A 27 -3.71 11.91 -22.23
C SER A 27 -4.17 13.33 -21.90
N ASN A 28 -4.80 13.53 -20.73
CA ASN A 28 -5.40 14.82 -20.36
C ASN A 28 -4.90 15.39 -19.02
N ARG A 29 -3.98 14.71 -18.32
CA ARG A 29 -3.52 15.13 -16.97
C ARG A 29 -3.03 16.56 -16.87
N PHE A 30 -2.52 17.15 -17.96
CA PHE A 30 -2.04 18.53 -17.97
C PHE A 30 -3.03 19.56 -18.54
N ASN A 31 -4.19 19.12 -19.03
CA ASN A 31 -5.18 19.99 -19.65
C ASN A 31 -6.54 19.29 -19.76
N ALA A 32 -7.18 19.04 -18.61
CA ALA A 32 -8.50 18.43 -18.55
C ALA A 32 -9.56 19.40 -19.08
N ALA A 33 -10.47 18.90 -19.91
CA ALA A 33 -11.46 19.71 -20.60
C ALA A 33 -12.80 18.98 -20.69
N GLY A 34 -13.88 19.72 -20.98
CA GLY A 34 -15.22 19.15 -21.09
C GLY A 34 -15.67 18.52 -19.77
N ASP A 35 -16.05 17.24 -19.84
CA ASP A 35 -16.53 16.45 -18.70
C ASP A 35 -15.39 15.95 -17.80
N ASP A 36 -14.14 16.01 -18.26
CA ASP A 36 -12.96 15.63 -17.48
C ASP A 36 -12.49 16.76 -16.55
N ARG A 37 -13.11 17.94 -16.64
CA ARG A 37 -12.75 19.09 -15.80
C ARG A 37 -12.95 18.79 -14.32
N ILE A 38 -11.99 19.24 -13.53
CA ILE A 38 -11.87 18.94 -12.12
C ILE A 38 -11.18 20.07 -11.38
N VAL A 39 -11.66 20.32 -10.17
CA VAL A 39 -10.93 21.10 -9.16
C VAL A 39 -10.70 20.17 -7.98
N ALA A 40 -9.44 20.00 -7.57
CA ALA A 40 -9.08 19.10 -6.50
C ALA A 40 -8.09 19.72 -5.52
N VAL A 41 -8.11 19.20 -4.30
CA VAL A 41 -7.06 19.42 -3.32
C VAL A 41 -6.37 18.08 -3.11
N GLU A 42 -5.13 17.98 -3.58
CA GLU A 42 -4.31 16.78 -3.49
C GLU A 42 -3.45 16.77 -2.23
N PHE A 43 -3.28 15.57 -1.68
CA PHE A 43 -2.35 15.23 -0.62
C PHE A 43 -1.41 14.22 -1.24
N ASP A 44 -0.30 14.73 -1.79
CA ASP A 44 0.60 13.97 -2.62
C ASP A 44 1.84 13.53 -1.84
N ALA A 45 1.98 12.21 -1.74
CA ALA A 45 3.01 11.53 -0.98
C ALA A 45 4.12 10.96 -1.87
N TYR A 46 4.08 11.20 -3.19
CA TYR A 46 5.02 10.61 -4.13
C TYR A 46 5.51 11.64 -5.17
N PRO A 47 6.83 11.87 -5.30
CA PRO A 47 7.33 12.81 -6.28
C PRO A 47 7.29 12.26 -7.70
N ASN A 48 6.56 12.94 -8.58
CA ASN A 48 6.60 12.80 -10.02
C ASN A 48 7.44 13.93 -10.67
N SER A 49 7.70 13.81 -11.97
CA SER A 49 8.60 14.73 -12.69
C SER A 49 8.08 16.17 -12.81
N TRP A 50 6.79 16.40 -12.58
CA TRP A 50 6.18 17.73 -12.55
C TRP A 50 6.07 18.31 -11.15
N ASP A 51 6.28 17.50 -10.11
CA ASP A 51 6.14 17.96 -8.74
C ASP A 51 7.34 18.79 -8.31
N HIS A 52 7.02 19.78 -7.48
CA HIS A 52 7.99 20.72 -6.98
C HIS A 52 8.66 20.24 -5.68
N SER A 53 8.20 19.13 -5.10
CA SER A 53 8.71 18.60 -3.84
C SER A 53 8.47 17.09 -3.70
N ASP A 54 9.07 16.48 -2.68
CA ASP A 54 8.90 15.06 -2.37
C ASP A 54 7.51 14.71 -1.84
N ASN A 55 6.87 15.64 -1.09
CA ASN A 55 5.52 15.50 -0.58
C ASN A 55 4.91 16.90 -0.43
N HIS A 56 3.73 17.11 -0.97
CA HIS A 56 3.05 18.40 -0.90
C HIS A 56 1.55 18.22 -0.71
N ILE A 57 0.93 19.31 -0.30
CA ILE A 57 -0.49 19.51 -0.50
C ILE A 57 -0.67 20.53 -1.62
N GLY A 58 -1.56 20.21 -2.56
CA GLY A 58 -1.73 20.94 -3.81
C GLY A 58 -3.18 21.32 -4.10
N ILE A 59 -3.39 22.36 -4.92
CA ILE A 59 -4.67 22.73 -5.51
C ILE A 59 -4.56 22.56 -7.02
N ASP A 60 -5.28 21.57 -7.53
CA ASP A 60 -5.32 21.22 -8.95
C ASP A 60 -6.53 21.86 -9.61
N VAL A 61 -6.32 22.56 -10.71
CA VAL A 61 -7.39 23.19 -11.49
C VAL A 61 -7.24 22.74 -12.92
N ASN A 62 -8.01 21.71 -13.30
CA ASN A 62 -7.99 21.09 -14.63
C ASN A 62 -6.60 20.58 -15.07
N ASN A 63 -5.66 20.44 -14.14
CA ASN A 63 -4.27 20.07 -14.37
C ASN A 63 -3.71 19.43 -13.10
N ILE A 64 -3.06 18.27 -13.24
CA ILE A 64 -2.36 17.56 -12.15
C ILE A 64 -1.18 18.37 -11.62
N ASN A 65 -0.61 19.28 -12.42
CA ASN A 65 0.37 20.22 -11.91
C ASN A 65 -0.37 21.33 -11.15
N SER A 66 -0.30 21.24 -9.83
CA SER A 66 -0.94 22.13 -8.88
C SER A 66 -0.72 23.62 -9.17
N SER A 67 -1.81 24.37 -9.22
CA SER A 67 -1.81 25.83 -9.38
C SER A 67 -1.26 26.56 -8.14
N ALA A 68 -1.40 25.95 -6.97
CA ALA A 68 -0.76 26.37 -5.73
C ALA A 68 -0.47 25.13 -4.89
N TYR A 69 0.67 25.11 -4.22
CA TYR A 69 1.07 24.00 -3.37
C TYR A 69 1.88 24.51 -2.17
N THR A 70 1.94 23.69 -1.13
CA THR A 70 2.84 23.87 0.01
C THR A 70 3.53 22.55 0.30
N ASN A 71 4.86 22.61 0.42
CA ASN A 71 5.67 21.43 0.77
C ASN A 71 5.38 21.02 2.21
N VAL A 72 5.12 19.74 2.41
CA VAL A 72 4.85 19.19 3.74
C VAL A 72 6.15 18.62 4.29
N THR A 73 6.67 19.24 5.35
CA THR A 73 7.94 18.85 5.96
C THR A 73 7.84 17.54 6.74
N LYS A 74 6.65 17.23 7.29
CA LYS A 74 6.33 15.91 7.82
C LYS A 74 5.93 14.99 6.66
N ARG A 75 6.36 13.72 6.69
CA ARG A 75 5.90 12.74 5.69
C ARG A 75 4.38 12.61 5.76
N LEU A 76 3.72 12.70 4.61
CA LEU A 76 2.30 12.36 4.45
C LEU A 76 2.03 10.85 4.59
N VAL A 77 3.11 10.05 4.58
CA VAL A 77 3.09 8.63 4.89
C VAL A 77 3.59 8.43 6.32
N SER A 78 2.67 8.22 7.26
CA SER A 78 2.99 7.86 8.65
C SER A 78 1.92 6.92 9.21
N ASP A 79 2.33 5.88 9.92
CA ASP A 79 1.42 4.85 10.46
C ASP A 79 0.57 5.36 11.64
N ASP A 80 0.93 6.51 12.25
CA ASP A 80 0.33 7.00 13.50
C ASP A 80 -0.17 8.46 13.46
N ALA A 81 0.04 9.20 12.36
CA ALA A 81 -0.29 10.63 12.31
C ALA A 81 -1.75 10.87 11.90
N VAL A 82 -2.49 11.69 12.67
CA VAL A 82 -3.86 12.07 12.32
C VAL A 82 -3.84 13.38 11.55
N MET A 83 -4.39 13.36 10.34
CA MET A 83 -4.44 14.51 9.45
C MET A 83 -5.84 15.11 9.40
N THR A 84 -5.94 16.42 9.60
CA THR A 84 -7.19 17.17 9.45
C THR A 84 -7.04 18.17 8.33
N ALA A 85 -7.86 18.04 7.28
CA ALA A 85 -7.93 18.98 6.18
C ALA A 85 -9.19 19.85 6.27
N GLU A 86 -9.03 21.15 6.05
CA GLU A 86 -10.13 22.11 5.92
C GLU A 86 -10.01 22.79 4.56
N ILE A 87 -11.09 22.72 3.77
CA ILE A 87 -11.15 23.30 2.41
C ILE A 87 -12.34 24.25 2.38
N SER A 88 -12.08 25.49 1.97
CA SER A 88 -13.10 26.54 1.89
C SER A 88 -12.97 27.33 0.60
N TYR A 89 -14.11 27.62 -0.02
CA TYR A 89 -14.19 28.44 -1.21
C TYR A 89 -15.12 29.62 -0.95
N ASP A 90 -14.66 30.82 -1.31
CA ASP A 90 -15.49 32.03 -1.26
C ASP A 90 -15.80 32.50 -2.69
N ASN A 91 -17.06 32.33 -3.11
CA ASN A 91 -17.55 32.73 -4.43
C ASN A 91 -17.51 34.25 -4.68
N ARG A 92 -17.40 35.10 -3.65
CA ARG A 92 -17.27 36.56 -3.83
C ARG A 92 -15.86 36.96 -4.22
N THR A 93 -14.87 36.28 -3.68
CA THR A 93 -13.45 36.53 -3.95
C THR A 93 -12.88 35.61 -5.01
N GLY A 94 -13.53 34.47 -5.26
CA GLY A 94 -13.04 33.41 -6.15
C GLY A 94 -11.87 32.62 -5.54
N VAL A 95 -11.59 32.75 -4.24
CA VAL A 95 -10.42 32.13 -3.62
C VAL A 95 -10.79 30.76 -3.03
N LEU A 96 -10.02 29.74 -3.41
CA LEU A 96 -10.02 28.43 -2.79
C LEU A 96 -8.85 28.34 -1.81
N ILE A 97 -9.14 28.02 -0.56
CA ILE A 97 -8.17 27.85 0.51
C ILE A 97 -8.21 26.40 0.99
N ALA A 98 -7.04 25.79 1.08
CA ALA A 98 -6.86 24.49 1.71
C ALA A 98 -5.88 24.60 2.88
N ARG A 99 -6.22 23.95 3.97
CA ARG A 99 -5.43 23.85 5.19
C ARG A 99 -5.28 22.40 5.56
N LEU A 100 -4.06 22.01 5.94
CA LEU A 100 -3.76 20.69 6.44
C LEU A 100 -3.02 20.80 7.75
N ARG A 101 -3.58 20.17 8.77
CA ARG A 101 -2.95 20.01 10.07
C ARG A 101 -2.58 18.55 10.26
N ILE A 102 -1.33 18.30 10.65
CA ILE A 102 -0.81 16.96 10.95
C ILE A 102 -0.52 16.92 12.44
N ASP A 103 -1.27 16.09 13.17
CA ASP A 103 -1.31 16.06 14.63
C ASP A 103 -1.72 17.43 15.22
N ASP A 104 -1.00 17.92 16.23
CA ASP A 104 -1.26 19.20 16.92
C ASP A 104 -0.29 20.32 16.52
N ASP A 105 0.33 20.21 15.35
CA ASP A 105 1.23 21.23 14.80
C ASP A 105 0.48 22.38 14.10
N GLU A 106 1.23 23.43 13.74
CA GLU A 106 0.73 24.51 12.89
C GLU A 106 0.29 24.00 11.50
N PRO A 107 -0.81 24.52 10.93
CA PRO A 107 -1.33 24.03 9.68
C PRO A 107 -0.50 24.51 8.48
N TYR A 108 -0.27 23.60 7.55
CA TYR A 108 0.15 23.93 6.18
C TYR A 108 -1.03 24.59 5.48
N MET A 109 -0.79 25.69 4.76
CA MET A 109 -1.84 26.46 4.09
C MET A 109 -1.40 26.81 2.67
N MET A 110 -2.34 26.71 1.74
CA MET A 110 -2.19 27.24 0.39
C MET A 110 -3.54 27.75 -0.11
N ASN A 111 -3.47 28.66 -1.08
CA ASN A 111 -4.66 29.20 -1.72
C ASN A 111 -4.36 29.58 -3.17
N THR A 112 -5.41 29.61 -3.98
CA THR A 112 -5.35 30.16 -5.33
C THR A 112 -6.72 30.69 -5.73
N SER A 113 -6.75 31.51 -6.77
CA SER A 113 -8.00 31.94 -7.41
C SER A 113 -8.51 30.83 -8.33
N VAL A 114 -9.79 30.46 -8.18
CA VAL A 114 -10.50 29.47 -8.98
C VAL A 114 -11.84 30.05 -9.43
N ASP A 115 -12.09 30.05 -10.73
CA ASP A 115 -13.38 30.43 -11.28
C ASP A 115 -14.24 29.17 -11.44
N MET A 116 -14.92 28.78 -10.37
CA MET A 116 -15.76 27.57 -10.35
C MET A 116 -16.82 27.54 -11.48
N LYS A 117 -17.22 28.69 -12.02
CA LYS A 117 -18.19 28.75 -13.12
C LYS A 117 -17.55 28.47 -14.48
N ALA A 118 -16.30 28.87 -14.66
CA ALA A 118 -15.54 28.60 -15.88
C ALA A 118 -14.91 27.19 -15.85
N ASP A 119 -14.43 26.80 -14.68
CA ASP A 119 -13.63 25.60 -14.47
C ASP A 119 -14.49 24.34 -14.29
N LEU A 120 -15.75 24.45 -13.84
CA LEU A 120 -16.63 23.30 -13.58
C LEU A 120 -18.01 23.45 -14.24
N PRO A 121 -18.72 22.33 -14.50
CA PRO A 121 -20.12 22.37 -14.90
C PRO A 121 -21.04 22.86 -13.75
N HIS A 122 -22.28 23.19 -14.09
CA HIS A 122 -23.27 23.70 -13.13
C HIS A 122 -23.72 22.66 -12.09
N GLU A 123 -23.55 21.36 -12.40
CA GLU A 123 -23.80 20.24 -11.49
C GLU A 123 -22.52 19.43 -11.35
N VAL A 124 -22.09 19.22 -10.09
CA VAL A 124 -20.84 18.54 -9.77
C VAL A 124 -21.07 17.41 -8.77
N ALA A 125 -20.27 16.35 -8.90
CA ALA A 125 -20.03 15.40 -7.84
C ALA A 125 -18.87 15.89 -6.98
N ILE A 126 -18.97 15.67 -5.67
CA ILE A 126 -17.86 15.87 -4.74
C ILE A 126 -17.50 14.55 -4.10
N GLY A 127 -16.23 14.37 -3.76
CA GLY A 127 -15.79 13.12 -3.17
C GLY A 127 -14.30 13.09 -2.87
N PHE A 128 -13.83 11.88 -2.59
CA PHE A 128 -12.42 11.58 -2.47
C PHE A 128 -12.03 10.59 -3.56
N ALA A 129 -10.85 10.78 -4.12
CA ALA A 129 -10.22 9.86 -5.05
C ALA A 129 -8.80 9.55 -4.56
N ALA A 130 -8.36 8.33 -4.85
CA ALA A 130 -6.99 7.93 -4.58
C ALA A 130 -6.60 6.79 -5.51
N SER A 131 -5.32 6.73 -5.82
CA SER A 131 -4.71 5.63 -6.56
C SER A 131 -3.33 5.33 -5.97
N THR A 132 -2.91 4.10 -6.15
CA THR A 132 -1.55 3.66 -5.90
C THR A 132 -0.90 3.30 -7.23
N GLY A 133 0.43 3.43 -7.30
CA GLY A 133 1.23 3.13 -8.49
C GLY A 133 2.23 2.03 -8.19
N LEU A 134 3.50 2.28 -8.50
CA LEU A 134 4.60 1.36 -8.16
C LEU A 134 4.81 1.23 -6.64
N CYS A 135 4.50 2.29 -5.89
CA CYS A 135 4.44 2.29 -4.44
C CYS A 135 2.98 2.16 -3.99
N SER A 136 2.76 1.41 -2.91
CA SER A 136 1.44 1.22 -2.31
C SER A 136 1.37 1.87 -0.95
N GLU A 137 0.28 2.59 -0.71
CA GLU A 137 -0.07 3.19 0.57
C GLU A 137 -1.57 3.00 0.82
N LEU A 138 -1.99 3.15 2.08
CA LEU A 138 -3.38 3.00 2.48
C LEU A 138 -4.04 4.37 2.62
N HIS A 139 -5.03 4.63 1.78
CA HIS A 139 -5.80 5.87 1.77
C HIS A 139 -7.08 5.73 2.62
N GLN A 140 -7.12 6.31 3.81
CA GLN A 140 -8.26 6.23 4.72
C GLN A 140 -8.83 7.60 5.11
N VAL A 141 -10.13 7.78 4.86
CA VAL A 141 -10.89 8.92 5.39
C VAL A 141 -11.62 8.47 6.65
N MET A 142 -11.26 9.05 7.79
CA MET A 142 -11.85 8.68 9.08
C MET A 142 -13.23 9.33 9.32
N SER A 143 -13.39 10.57 8.88
CA SER A 143 -14.65 11.31 8.94
C SER A 143 -14.66 12.43 7.91
N TRP A 144 -15.84 12.90 7.53
CA TRP A 144 -16.01 14.06 6.66
C TRP A 144 -17.29 14.81 6.98
N SER A 145 -17.31 16.09 6.65
CA SER A 145 -18.50 16.92 6.62
C SER A 145 -18.39 17.88 5.45
N PHE A 146 -19.54 18.28 4.90
CA PHE A 146 -19.59 19.18 3.77
C PHE A 146 -20.78 20.12 3.91
N SER A 147 -20.57 21.39 3.55
CA SER A 147 -21.61 22.41 3.52
C SER A 147 -21.42 23.28 2.28
N SER A 148 -22.51 23.57 1.59
CA SER A 148 -22.54 24.50 0.47
C SER A 148 -23.86 25.25 0.49
N THR A 149 -23.82 26.53 0.14
CA THR A 149 -24.99 27.42 0.10
C THR A 149 -25.01 28.15 -1.23
N LEU A 150 -26.18 28.24 -1.85
CA LEU A 150 -26.42 29.12 -2.98
C LEU A 150 -27.36 30.24 -2.49
N ASP A 151 -26.91 31.49 -2.54
CA ASP A 151 -27.78 32.64 -2.27
C ASP A 151 -28.82 32.74 -3.41
N ASP A 152 -30.01 32.19 -3.19
CA ASP A 152 -31.13 32.38 -4.11
C ASP A 152 -31.67 33.80 -3.95
N ALA A 153 -31.24 34.71 -4.83
CA ALA A 153 -31.69 36.10 -4.84
C ALA A 153 -33.15 36.28 -5.31
N THR A 154 -33.93 35.19 -5.40
CA THR A 154 -35.35 35.25 -5.73
C THR A 154 -36.17 34.28 -4.89
N VAL A 155 -36.55 34.65 -3.66
CA VAL A 155 -37.93 34.53 -3.14
C VAL A 155 -38.03 35.33 -1.84
N ALA A 156 -38.56 36.55 -1.93
CA ALA A 156 -39.25 37.19 -0.83
C ALA A 156 -40.76 37.05 -1.08
N THR A 157 -41.40 35.97 -0.60
CA THR A 157 -42.76 36.05 -0.04
C THR A 157 -43.17 34.76 0.66
N SER A 158 -43.49 34.90 1.95
CA SER A 158 -44.52 34.18 2.71
C SER A 158 -44.64 32.66 2.58
N SER A 159 -44.13 32.02 3.63
CA SER A 159 -44.70 30.87 4.35
C SER A 159 -46.02 30.29 3.83
N THR A 160 -46.00 29.02 3.41
CA THR A 160 -47.10 28.09 3.67
C THR A 160 -46.53 26.69 3.89
N SER A 161 -46.84 26.09 5.05
CA SER A 161 -46.46 24.75 5.47
C SER A 161 -46.79 23.66 4.45
N PRO A 162 -45.97 22.59 4.29
CA PRO A 162 -46.35 21.48 3.43
C PRO A 162 -47.36 20.57 4.15
N PRO A 163 -48.31 19.95 3.44
CA PRO A 163 -49.12 18.89 4.03
C PRO A 163 -48.25 17.64 4.17
N ARG A 164 -48.31 17.00 5.34
CA ARG A 164 -47.78 15.66 5.57
C ARG A 164 -48.46 14.68 4.59
N ARG A 165 -47.71 14.15 3.62
CA ARG A 165 -48.12 12.95 2.87
C ARG A 165 -47.74 11.70 3.63
N LEU A 166 -48.76 10.89 3.89
CA LEU A 166 -48.72 9.55 4.44
C LEU A 166 -47.93 8.63 3.49
N VAL A 167 -46.72 8.20 3.88
CA VAL A 167 -46.03 7.09 3.20
C VAL A 167 -46.57 5.79 3.78
N ARG A 168 -47.33 5.05 2.97
CA ARG A 168 -47.69 3.65 3.23
C ARG A 168 -47.04 2.77 2.16
N VAL A 169 -46.12 1.90 2.62
CA VAL A 169 -45.73 0.56 2.12
C VAL A 169 -45.04 0.55 0.73
N LEU A 170 -43.75 0.19 0.59
CA LEU A 170 -43.17 -1.17 0.73
C LEU A 170 -41.67 -1.10 1.10
N VAL A 171 -41.30 -1.41 2.35
CA VAL A 171 -39.88 -1.62 2.74
C VAL A 171 -39.72 -2.90 3.57
N PRO A 172 -39.95 -4.07 2.94
CA PRO A 172 -39.14 -5.27 3.27
C PRO A 172 -38.33 -5.80 2.07
N SER A 173 -38.67 -5.42 0.84
CA SER A 173 -38.08 -6.00 -0.38
C SER A 173 -36.70 -5.44 -0.72
N VAL A 174 -36.45 -4.15 -0.48
CA VAL A 174 -35.17 -3.49 -0.81
C VAL A 174 -34.05 -3.92 0.14
N VAL A 175 -34.35 -4.11 1.42
CA VAL A 175 -33.36 -4.56 2.41
C VAL A 175 -32.95 -6.01 2.15
N VAL A 176 -33.90 -6.89 1.83
CA VAL A 176 -33.61 -8.29 1.50
C VAL A 176 -32.80 -8.39 0.21
N ALA A 177 -33.14 -7.62 -0.83
CA ALA A 177 -32.37 -7.59 -2.08
C ALA A 177 -30.92 -7.10 -1.86
N PHE A 178 -30.74 -6.07 -1.02
CA PHE A 178 -29.42 -5.56 -0.66
C PHE A 178 -28.58 -6.60 0.10
N LEU A 179 -29.18 -7.29 1.08
CA LEU A 179 -28.48 -8.33 1.84
C LEU A 179 -28.09 -9.54 0.97
N VAL A 180 -28.96 -9.95 0.04
CA VAL A 180 -28.65 -11.03 -0.91
C VAL A 180 -27.51 -10.63 -1.85
N LEU A 181 -27.51 -9.40 -2.35
CA LEU A 181 -26.43 -8.87 -3.19
C LEU A 181 -25.10 -8.84 -2.42
N LEU A 182 -25.13 -8.39 -1.17
CA LEU A 182 -23.94 -8.31 -0.31
C LEU A 182 -23.39 -9.72 -0.01
N CYS A 183 -24.26 -10.69 0.30
CA CYS A 183 -23.85 -12.09 0.44
C CYS A 183 -23.26 -12.67 -0.84
N ALA A 184 -23.86 -12.38 -2.01
CA ALA A 184 -23.34 -12.83 -3.29
C ALA A 184 -21.94 -12.28 -3.59
N ILE A 185 -21.71 -10.98 -3.31
CA ILE A 185 -20.39 -10.35 -3.44
C ILE A 185 -19.37 -11.03 -2.53
N VAL A 186 -19.70 -11.27 -1.26
CA VAL A 186 -18.81 -11.97 -0.31
C VAL A 186 -18.48 -13.37 -0.81
N VAL A 187 -19.45 -14.14 -1.31
CA VAL A 187 -19.21 -15.47 -1.88
C VAL A 187 -18.29 -15.41 -3.10
N VAL A 188 -18.45 -14.42 -3.98
CA VAL A 188 -17.58 -14.21 -5.15
C VAL A 188 -16.16 -13.86 -4.71
N LEU A 189 -16.00 -12.99 -3.71
CA LEU A 189 -14.68 -12.61 -3.18
C LEU A 189 -13.97 -13.80 -2.53
N VAL A 190 -14.68 -14.61 -1.73
CA VAL A 190 -14.12 -15.82 -1.12
C VAL A 190 -13.77 -16.86 -2.19
N ARG A 191 -14.64 -17.07 -3.19
CA ARG A 191 -14.36 -17.98 -4.31
C ARG A 191 -13.16 -17.53 -5.12
N ARG A 192 -13.07 -16.24 -5.44
CA ARG A 192 -11.91 -15.66 -6.10
C ARG A 192 -10.67 -15.95 -5.27
N ARG A 193 -10.65 -15.58 -3.98
CA ARG A 193 -9.49 -15.81 -3.10
C ARG A 193 -9.04 -17.27 -3.10
N ARG A 194 -9.97 -18.23 -2.98
CA ARG A 194 -9.66 -19.66 -3.03
C ARG A 194 -9.11 -20.12 -4.38
N ILE A 195 -9.58 -19.53 -5.50
CA ILE A 195 -9.06 -19.82 -6.84
C ILE A 195 -7.63 -19.29 -6.99
N TRP A 196 -7.37 -18.06 -6.55
CA TRP A 196 -6.04 -17.46 -6.57
C TRP A 196 -5.04 -18.28 -5.72
N GLU A 197 -5.43 -18.71 -4.51
CA GLU A 197 -4.60 -19.57 -3.66
C GLU A 197 -4.29 -20.92 -4.31
N LYS A 198 -5.26 -21.53 -5.03
CA LYS A 198 -5.03 -22.78 -5.76
C LYS A 198 -4.15 -22.62 -6.99
N LEU A 199 -4.29 -21.51 -7.73
CA LEU A 199 -3.45 -21.23 -8.90
C LEU A 199 -1.99 -21.01 -8.47
N ASP A 200 -1.77 -20.26 -7.39
CA ASP A 200 -0.44 -20.00 -6.82
C ASP A 200 0.25 -21.30 -6.39
N ASP A 201 -0.45 -22.17 -5.63
CA ASP A 201 0.11 -23.49 -5.23
C ASP A 201 0.41 -24.34 -6.47
N SER A 202 -0.47 -24.34 -7.49
CA SER A 202 -0.28 -25.13 -8.72
C SER A 202 0.89 -24.67 -9.59
N ASP A 203 1.17 -23.37 -9.63
CA ASP A 203 2.30 -22.81 -10.38
C ASP A 203 3.63 -23.08 -9.65
N ASP A 204 3.62 -23.05 -8.31
CA ASP A 204 4.76 -23.48 -7.50
C ASP A 204 5.08 -24.98 -7.71
N GLU A 205 4.08 -25.88 -7.77
CA GLU A 205 4.35 -27.32 -8.02
C GLU A 205 4.99 -27.57 -9.39
N LYS A 206 4.51 -26.88 -10.43
CA LYS A 206 5.06 -27.02 -11.79
C LYS A 206 6.50 -26.54 -11.87
N ARG A 207 6.83 -25.46 -11.17
CA ARG A 207 8.20 -24.92 -11.09
C ARG A 207 9.11 -25.85 -10.29
N GLU A 208 8.63 -26.40 -9.18
CA GLU A 208 9.34 -27.38 -8.35
C GLU A 208 9.72 -28.63 -9.16
N GLN A 209 8.79 -29.18 -9.93
CA GLN A 209 9.05 -30.31 -10.83
C GLN A 209 10.12 -29.99 -11.88
N ALA A 210 10.03 -28.81 -12.51
CA ALA A 210 10.99 -28.37 -13.52
C ALA A 210 12.41 -28.09 -12.96
N GLU A 211 12.53 -27.72 -11.68
CA GLU A 211 13.80 -27.49 -11.00
C GLU A 211 14.41 -28.79 -10.45
N PHE A 212 13.58 -29.71 -9.93
CA PHE A 212 14.01 -31.04 -9.51
C PHE A 212 14.64 -31.83 -10.66
N GLU A 213 14.07 -31.72 -11.86
CA GLU A 213 14.59 -32.31 -13.10
C GLU A 213 15.96 -31.72 -13.53
N ARG A 214 16.37 -30.55 -13.00
CA ARG A 214 17.65 -29.89 -13.33
C ARG A 214 18.81 -30.24 -12.37
N GLY A 215 18.54 -30.94 -11.26
CA GLY A 215 19.49 -31.80 -10.54
C GLY A 215 20.77 -31.23 -9.91
N ILE A 216 21.12 -29.94 -9.99
CA ILE A 216 22.45 -29.45 -9.53
C ILE A 216 22.39 -28.09 -8.79
N GLY A 217 21.42 -27.85 -7.91
CA GLY A 217 21.33 -26.57 -7.17
C GLY A 217 20.57 -26.64 -5.85
N PRO A 218 20.56 -25.55 -5.05
CA PRO A 218 19.75 -25.45 -3.83
C PRO A 218 18.26 -25.68 -4.14
N ARG A 219 17.58 -26.51 -3.32
CA ARG A 219 16.17 -26.88 -3.52
C ARG A 219 15.26 -25.69 -3.24
N ARG A 220 14.24 -25.46 -4.08
CA ARG A 220 13.15 -24.55 -3.76
C ARG A 220 12.19 -25.26 -2.79
N TYR A 221 11.94 -24.64 -1.63
CA TYR A 221 11.02 -25.12 -0.61
C TYR A 221 9.72 -24.32 -0.66
N ARG A 222 8.61 -24.95 -0.28
CA ARG A 222 7.35 -24.22 -0.07
C ARG A 222 7.39 -23.51 1.29
N TYR A 223 6.80 -22.32 1.37
CA TYR A 223 6.71 -21.59 2.64
C TYR A 223 6.10 -22.44 3.77
N ARG A 224 5.05 -23.20 3.47
CA ARG A 224 4.36 -24.06 4.45
C ARG A 224 5.25 -25.15 5.05
N GLU A 225 6.20 -25.65 4.27
CA GLU A 225 7.17 -26.66 4.71
C GLU A 225 8.17 -26.04 5.69
N LEU A 226 8.69 -24.86 5.36
CA LEU A 226 9.61 -24.13 6.23
C LEU A 226 8.91 -23.62 7.50
N ALA A 227 7.66 -23.19 7.41
CA ALA A 227 6.85 -22.81 8.55
C ALA A 227 6.62 -24.01 9.48
N ALA A 228 6.25 -25.18 8.94
CA ALA A 228 6.12 -26.40 9.74
C ALA A 228 7.47 -26.79 10.40
N ALA A 229 8.58 -26.67 9.67
CA ALA A 229 9.91 -26.97 10.17
C ALA A 229 10.33 -26.07 11.34
N THR A 230 9.82 -24.83 11.42
CA THR A 230 10.13 -23.84 12.46
C THR A 230 9.02 -23.65 13.49
N LYS A 231 7.96 -24.47 13.45
CA LYS A 231 6.75 -24.30 14.27
C LYS A 231 6.13 -22.90 14.10
N ASP A 232 5.95 -22.50 12.85
CA ASP A 232 5.47 -21.18 12.42
C ASP A 232 6.38 -20.03 12.88
N PHE A 233 7.70 -20.24 12.78
CA PHE A 233 8.74 -19.26 13.17
C PHE A 233 8.62 -18.81 14.62
N ALA A 234 8.35 -19.78 15.51
CA ALA A 234 8.20 -19.53 16.94
C ALA A 234 9.49 -18.93 17.55
N GLU A 235 9.34 -17.96 18.45
CA GLU A 235 10.47 -17.23 19.03
C GLU A 235 11.41 -18.14 19.85
N GLU A 236 10.92 -19.26 20.40
CA GLU A 236 11.78 -20.23 21.09
C GLU A 236 12.78 -20.91 20.15
N GLY A 237 12.48 -20.96 18.85
CA GLY A 237 13.34 -21.50 17.82
C GLY A 237 14.34 -20.49 17.24
N LYS A 238 14.33 -19.25 17.71
CA LYS A 238 15.16 -18.17 17.13
C LYS A 238 16.63 -18.33 17.53
N LEU A 239 17.49 -18.42 16.52
CA LEU A 239 18.93 -18.52 16.66
C LEU A 239 19.60 -17.14 16.74
N GLY A 240 19.00 -16.13 16.11
CA GLY A 240 19.54 -14.77 16.14
C GLY A 240 18.75 -13.79 15.27
N ARG A 241 19.12 -12.51 15.39
CA ARG A 241 18.61 -11.40 14.57
C ARG A 241 19.78 -10.53 14.14
N GLY A 242 19.82 -10.14 12.87
CA GLY A 242 20.78 -9.17 12.34
C GLY A 242 20.09 -8.16 11.42
N GLY A 243 20.88 -7.31 10.76
CA GLY A 243 20.35 -6.33 9.79
C GLY A 243 19.65 -6.96 8.58
N PHE A 244 19.90 -8.25 8.34
CA PHE A 244 19.34 -9.03 7.24
C PHE A 244 18.17 -9.93 7.65
N GLY A 245 17.57 -9.68 8.81
CA GLY A 245 16.40 -10.41 9.31
C GLY A 245 16.69 -11.40 10.44
N ASN A 246 15.77 -12.35 10.62
CA ASN A 246 15.76 -13.31 11.72
C ASN A 246 16.21 -14.69 11.23
N VAL A 247 16.94 -15.42 12.07
CA VAL A 247 17.36 -16.80 11.80
C VAL A 247 16.69 -17.73 12.80
N TYR A 248 16.02 -18.76 12.30
CA TYR A 248 15.31 -19.75 13.09
C TYR A 248 15.92 -21.14 12.90
N ARG A 249 15.94 -21.94 13.96
CA ARG A 249 16.24 -23.36 13.91
C ARG A 249 15.01 -24.08 13.36
N GLY A 250 15.23 -24.96 12.37
CA GLY A 250 14.18 -25.84 11.87
C GLY A 250 14.66 -27.28 11.73
N SER A 251 13.70 -28.19 11.54
CA SER A 251 13.97 -29.56 11.09
C SER A 251 13.14 -29.88 9.85
N LEU A 252 13.80 -30.26 8.76
CA LEU A 252 13.12 -30.62 7.51
C LEU A 252 12.59 -32.05 7.59
N SER A 253 11.29 -32.22 7.34
CA SER A 253 10.53 -33.47 7.56
C SER A 253 11.01 -34.66 6.74
N ASP A 254 11.64 -34.43 5.59
CA ASP A 254 12.09 -35.52 4.72
C ASP A 254 13.26 -36.33 5.32
N GLN A 255 14.04 -35.75 6.26
CA GLN A 255 15.29 -36.37 6.77
C GLN A 255 15.62 -36.07 8.24
N ASP A 256 14.74 -35.39 8.99
CA ASP A 256 15.00 -34.82 10.33
C ASP A 256 16.33 -34.03 10.38
N ARG A 257 16.66 -33.40 9.26
CA ARG A 257 17.93 -32.69 9.09
C ARG A 257 17.80 -31.32 9.76
N PRO A 258 18.66 -30.99 10.74
CA PRO A 258 18.64 -29.68 11.37
C PRO A 258 19.11 -28.61 10.38
N VAL A 259 18.37 -27.52 10.30
CA VAL A 259 18.62 -26.41 9.39
C VAL A 259 18.52 -25.06 10.10
N ALA A 260 19.19 -24.06 9.54
CA ALA A 260 19.03 -22.67 9.89
C ALA A 260 18.23 -21.97 8.77
N ILE A 261 17.05 -21.46 9.10
CA ILE A 261 16.15 -20.78 8.16
C ILE A 261 16.24 -19.29 8.44
N LYS A 262 16.90 -18.56 7.54
CA LYS A 262 17.02 -17.10 7.58
C LYS A 262 15.82 -16.50 6.84
N MET A 263 14.98 -15.79 7.57
CA MET A 263 13.87 -15.00 7.05
C MET A 263 14.32 -13.55 6.89
N LEU A 264 14.36 -13.07 5.65
CA LEU A 264 14.78 -11.70 5.34
C LEU A 264 13.71 -10.70 5.79
N SER A 265 14.13 -9.55 6.31
CA SER A 265 13.21 -8.53 6.81
C SER A 265 12.38 -7.93 5.67
N ALA A 266 11.11 -7.63 5.96
CA ALA A 266 10.19 -6.99 5.02
C ALA A 266 10.44 -5.47 4.87
N GLU A 267 11.25 -4.89 5.76
CA GLU A 267 11.46 -3.45 5.94
C GLU A 267 12.18 -2.77 4.75
N SER A 268 12.66 -3.52 3.76
CA SER A 268 13.28 -2.98 2.55
C SER A 268 13.08 -3.89 1.33
N SER A 269 11.82 -4.14 0.95
CA SER A 269 11.42 -5.15 -0.06
C SER A 269 12.31 -5.21 -1.33
N ALA A 270 12.79 -4.08 -1.85
CA ALA A 270 13.71 -4.03 -2.99
C ALA A 270 15.15 -4.48 -2.64
N GLN A 271 15.69 -4.04 -1.50
CA GLN A 271 17.03 -4.40 -1.04
C GLN A 271 17.08 -5.86 -0.57
N GLY A 272 16.12 -6.30 0.24
CA GLY A 272 16.02 -7.70 0.70
C GLY A 272 15.84 -8.67 -0.47
N ARG A 273 15.10 -8.28 -1.52
CA ARG A 273 14.98 -9.06 -2.77
C ARG A 273 16.31 -9.15 -3.51
N LYS A 274 17.02 -8.03 -3.67
CA LYS A 274 18.32 -7.99 -4.34
C LYS A 274 19.36 -8.83 -3.60
N GLU A 275 19.38 -8.76 -2.28
CA GLU A 275 20.24 -9.57 -1.42
C GLU A 275 19.91 -11.05 -1.55
N PHE A 276 18.62 -11.41 -1.47
CA PHE A 276 18.14 -12.76 -1.70
C PHE A 276 18.61 -13.34 -3.04
N GLU A 277 18.36 -12.62 -4.14
CA GLU A 277 18.76 -13.07 -5.48
C GLU A 277 20.27 -13.18 -5.62
N SER A 278 21.02 -12.24 -5.04
CA SER A 278 22.48 -12.28 -5.02
C SER A 278 23.00 -13.49 -4.25
N GLU A 279 22.45 -13.75 -3.07
CA GLU A 279 22.84 -14.85 -2.18
C GLU A 279 22.52 -16.20 -2.83
N VAL A 280 21.31 -16.37 -3.37
CA VAL A 280 20.93 -17.57 -4.14
C VAL A 280 21.84 -17.74 -5.35
N LYS A 281 22.10 -16.70 -6.15
CA LYS A 281 22.89 -16.81 -7.38
C LYS A 281 24.38 -17.09 -7.13
N ILE A 282 24.96 -16.46 -6.11
CA ILE A 282 26.38 -16.57 -5.79
C ILE A 282 26.63 -17.86 -5.00
N ILE A 283 25.94 -18.06 -3.88
CA ILE A 283 26.21 -19.18 -2.97
C ILE A 283 25.77 -20.52 -3.57
N SER A 284 24.74 -20.55 -4.43
CA SER A 284 24.38 -21.80 -5.15
C SER A 284 25.52 -22.40 -5.96
N ARG A 285 26.49 -21.58 -6.38
CA ARG A 285 27.63 -21.98 -7.22
C ARG A 285 28.93 -22.16 -6.43
N LEU A 286 28.92 -21.85 -5.14
CA LEU A 286 30.10 -21.92 -4.29
C LEU A 286 29.98 -23.10 -3.32
N ARG A 287 30.94 -24.02 -3.41
CA ARG A 287 31.12 -25.10 -2.42
C ARG A 287 32.53 -25.00 -1.86
N HIS A 288 32.65 -24.60 -0.61
CA HIS A 288 33.93 -24.45 0.07
C HIS A 288 33.79 -24.85 1.54
N ARG A 289 34.82 -25.49 2.10
CA ARG A 289 34.83 -25.99 3.49
C ARG A 289 34.59 -24.92 4.57
N ASN A 290 34.82 -23.66 4.25
CA ASN A 290 34.68 -22.51 5.16
C ASN A 290 33.45 -21.63 4.82
N LEU A 291 32.53 -22.12 3.98
CA LEU A 291 31.28 -21.44 3.68
C LEU A 291 30.12 -22.34 4.07
N VAL A 292 29.17 -21.79 4.84
CA VAL A 292 27.97 -22.52 5.26
C VAL A 292 27.14 -22.87 4.02
N HIS A 293 26.78 -24.13 3.88
CA HIS A 293 26.13 -24.61 2.68
C HIS A 293 24.66 -24.15 2.60
N LEU A 294 24.32 -23.48 1.49
CA LEU A 294 22.93 -23.17 1.13
C LEU A 294 22.24 -24.42 0.59
N LEU A 295 21.29 -24.94 1.35
CA LEU A 295 20.51 -26.13 1.02
C LEU A 295 19.33 -25.82 0.10
N GLY A 296 18.77 -24.62 0.25
CA GLY A 296 17.62 -24.21 -0.51
C GLY A 296 17.09 -22.84 -0.15
N TRP A 297 15.95 -22.51 -0.72
CA TRP A 297 15.35 -21.19 -0.62
C TRP A 297 13.84 -21.26 -0.81
N SER A 298 13.12 -20.25 -0.34
CA SER A 298 11.68 -20.08 -0.56
C SER A 298 11.41 -18.62 -0.91
N ASP A 299 10.71 -18.41 -2.01
CA ASP A 299 10.23 -17.11 -2.45
C ASP A 299 8.71 -17.14 -2.51
N SER A 300 8.07 -16.48 -1.54
CA SER A 300 6.62 -16.43 -1.42
C SER A 300 6.17 -15.03 -1.05
N ARG A 301 4.87 -14.74 -1.24
CA ARG A 301 4.26 -13.49 -0.76
C ARG A 301 4.39 -13.28 0.75
N LYS A 302 4.62 -14.35 1.52
CA LYS A 302 4.78 -14.31 2.98
C LYS A 302 6.21 -14.04 3.44
N GLY A 303 7.17 -14.00 2.51
CA GLY A 303 8.56 -13.68 2.81
C GLY A 303 9.56 -14.44 1.94
N LEU A 304 10.81 -13.98 2.03
CA LEU A 304 11.99 -14.56 1.41
C LEU A 304 12.80 -15.31 2.45
N LEU A 305 13.05 -16.58 2.18
CA LEU A 305 13.71 -17.46 3.12
C LEU A 305 14.88 -18.18 2.45
N LEU A 306 15.98 -18.26 3.19
CA LEU A 306 17.15 -19.04 2.82
C LEU A 306 17.34 -20.16 3.83
N VAL A 307 17.60 -21.36 3.33
CA VAL A 307 17.75 -22.57 4.14
C VAL A 307 19.20 -22.99 4.11
N TYR A 308 19.86 -22.86 5.25
CA TYR A 308 21.25 -23.23 5.47
C TYR A 308 21.36 -24.51 6.29
N GLU A 309 22.49 -25.20 6.17
CA GLU A 309 22.85 -26.19 7.18
C GLU A 309 23.02 -25.53 8.56
N LEU A 310 22.61 -26.25 9.60
CA LEU A 310 22.81 -25.76 10.96
C LEU A 310 24.25 -26.02 11.41
N VAL A 311 24.98 -24.97 11.78
CA VAL A 311 26.32 -25.08 12.35
C VAL A 311 26.22 -25.37 13.85
N PRO A 312 26.77 -26.48 14.35
CA PRO A 312 26.55 -26.95 15.72
C PRO A 312 27.16 -26.05 16.80
N GLU A 313 28.31 -25.43 16.51
CA GLU A 313 29.01 -24.51 17.44
C GLU A 313 28.38 -23.11 17.47
N GLY A 314 27.36 -22.85 16.64
CA GLY A 314 26.72 -21.54 16.58
C GLY A 314 27.64 -20.48 15.95
N SER A 315 27.38 -19.21 16.28
CA SER A 315 28.04 -18.08 15.63
C SER A 315 29.38 -17.73 16.27
N LEU A 316 30.33 -17.30 15.44
CA LEU A 316 31.67 -16.87 15.85
C LEU A 316 31.64 -15.67 16.80
N ASP A 317 30.61 -14.82 16.73
CA ASP A 317 30.46 -13.68 17.65
C ASP A 317 30.48 -14.12 19.13
N ARG A 318 29.90 -15.30 19.41
CA ARG A 318 29.85 -15.88 20.74
C ARG A 318 31.23 -16.30 21.26
N TYR A 319 32.21 -16.51 20.40
CA TYR A 319 33.57 -16.88 20.80
C TYR A 319 34.51 -15.68 20.82
N ILE A 320 34.27 -14.67 19.97
CA ILE A 320 35.09 -13.46 19.92
C ILE A 320 34.78 -12.53 21.09
N TYR A 321 33.51 -12.39 21.47
CA TYR A 321 33.08 -11.45 22.52
C TYR A 321 32.85 -12.12 23.89
N ASN A 322 33.15 -13.41 24.01
CA ASN A 322 33.05 -14.12 25.28
C ASN A 322 34.36 -14.01 26.06
N THR A 323 34.28 -13.34 27.20
CA THR A 323 35.41 -13.13 28.13
C THR A 323 35.85 -14.39 28.86
N ASP A 324 35.02 -15.43 28.89
CA ASP A 324 35.25 -16.63 29.69
C ASP A 324 36.00 -17.74 28.92
N ARG A 325 36.07 -17.65 27.59
CA ARG A 325 36.84 -18.58 26.75
C ARG A 325 37.50 -17.86 25.58
N LEU A 326 38.82 -17.70 25.65
CA LEU A 326 39.63 -17.18 24.55
C LEU A 326 39.96 -18.29 23.55
N LEU A 327 39.74 -18.04 22.25
CA LEU A 327 40.15 -18.94 21.18
C LEU A 327 41.68 -19.02 21.09
N THR A 328 42.22 -20.25 21.13
CA THR A 328 43.65 -20.51 20.88
C THR A 328 44.01 -20.24 19.42
N TRP A 329 45.30 -20.06 19.11
CA TRP A 329 45.73 -19.74 17.73
C TRP A 329 45.36 -20.83 16.71
N SER A 330 45.30 -22.09 17.17
CA SER A 330 44.85 -23.24 16.37
C SER A 330 43.34 -23.29 16.14
N GLU A 331 42.54 -22.60 16.95
CA GLU A 331 41.08 -22.51 16.83
C GLU A 331 40.62 -21.24 16.08
N ARG A 332 41.56 -20.36 15.67
CA ARG A 332 41.27 -19.09 14.98
C ARG A 332 41.27 -19.23 13.46
#